data_AF-A0A1A7XKI5-F1
#
_entry.id   AF-A0A1A7XKI5-F1
#
_cell.length_a   1.000
_cell.length_b   1.000
_cell.length_c   1.000
_cell.angle_alpha   90.00
_cell.angle_beta   90.00
_cell.angle_gamma   90.00
#
_symmetry.space_group_name_H-M   'P 1'
#
loop_
_entity.id
_entity.type
_entity.pdbx_description
1 polymer ?
#
loop_
_entity_poly.entity_id
_entity_poly.type
_entity_poly.pdbx_seq_one_letter_code
_entity_poly.pdbx_strand_id
1 'polypeptide(L)'
;QLNQSFEIIKKLECPDPNVMAQYSRRFSKTIAKVLLQYSAILTKGFPSYIEKEKIPCVLMNNVQQLRIQLEKMFESMGAKQMDTEASDLLNDLQVRLNNALDDLSSTFGNSFQSHINDCMRQMASLLYQIKGPLNENTKNQVEADSDNMLRPLMDFLDGKLTLFATVCEKTVLKRVLKELWRIVMSSLEKTIVLPQGHDTFGAQILSAAKELGHLSKLKDHMAGEAKNLTPRQCAVMDVALDTIKQYFHAGGNGLKKAFLEKSPELSSLRHALSLYTQTTDTLIQTFVTTQHAQVHNGKGIRLTLNEKIQPSRGSGVVKPIGEVSLQIELYTHPKSGERKVTVKVIGASDLKWQTSGMFRPFVEITMIGPHLSDKKRKFQTKSKNNSWSPKFNESFHFILGNQDGFECYEVQACVKDYCFGRADRVVGLAVVQLRDIMERGNCACWCPLGQRIYMDDTGLTAMRILSQRSNDDVAKEFVRLKSETRSAEEGR
;
A
#
# COMPACT_ATOMS: atom_id res chain seq x y z
N GLN A 1 -10.18 -41.87 25.11
CA GLN A 1 -8.86 -42.19 25.69
C GLN A 1 -8.43 -41.14 26.72
N LEU A 2 -8.15 -39.88 26.37
CA LEU A 2 -7.75 -38.86 27.38
C LEU A 2 -8.76 -38.71 28.54
N ASN A 3 -10.06 -38.61 28.26
CA ASN A 3 -11.08 -38.56 29.33
C ASN A 3 -11.09 -39.81 30.22
N GLN A 4 -10.88 -41.00 29.64
CA GLN A 4 -10.80 -42.24 30.42
C GLN A 4 -9.56 -42.24 31.32
N SER A 5 -8.42 -41.76 30.82
CA SER A 5 -7.20 -41.59 31.62
C SER A 5 -7.40 -40.59 32.76
N PHE A 6 -8.14 -39.50 32.52
CA PHE A 6 -8.48 -38.54 33.57
C PHE A 6 -9.40 -39.13 34.64
N GLU A 7 -10.42 -39.87 34.23
CA GLU A 7 -11.33 -40.55 35.16
C GLU A 7 -10.60 -41.55 36.07
N ILE A 8 -9.54 -42.20 35.59
CA ILE A 8 -8.68 -43.04 36.44
C ILE A 8 -8.00 -42.20 37.52
N ILE A 9 -7.42 -41.05 37.15
CA ILE A 9 -6.76 -40.14 38.12
C ILE A 9 -7.78 -39.62 39.14
N LYS A 10 -8.99 -39.28 38.69
CA LYS A 10 -10.08 -38.80 39.57
C LYS A 10 -10.53 -39.86 40.57
N LYS A 11 -10.62 -41.12 40.15
CA LYS A 11 -10.97 -42.26 41.02
C LYS A 11 -9.92 -42.62 42.08
N LEU A 12 -8.71 -42.06 42.00
CA LEU A 12 -7.71 -42.26 43.05
C LEU A 12 -8.05 -41.49 44.33
N GLU A 13 -9.00 -40.54 44.28
CA GLU A 13 -9.49 -39.77 45.44
C GLU A 13 -8.35 -39.27 46.35
N CYS A 14 -7.30 -38.71 45.72
CA CYS A 14 -6.08 -38.34 46.43
C CYS A 14 -6.38 -37.23 47.46
N PRO A 15 -6.12 -37.46 48.77
CA PRO A 15 -6.47 -36.51 49.82
C PRO A 15 -5.48 -35.34 49.95
N ASP A 16 -4.27 -35.45 49.38
CA ASP A 16 -3.24 -34.39 49.42
C ASP A 16 -3.33 -33.47 48.18
N PRO A 17 -3.69 -32.19 48.36
CA PRO A 17 -3.75 -31.22 47.27
C PRO A 17 -2.43 -31.02 46.51
N ASN A 18 -1.28 -31.18 47.18
CA ASN A 18 0.03 -31.01 46.54
C ASN A 18 0.34 -32.15 45.57
N VAL A 19 -0.01 -33.38 45.94
CA VAL A 19 0.14 -34.56 45.07
C VAL A 19 -0.85 -34.48 43.90
N MET A 20 -2.08 -34.04 44.16
CA MET A 20 -3.06 -33.82 43.09
C MET A 20 -2.62 -32.73 42.10
N ALA A 21 -1.97 -31.65 42.58
CA ALA A 21 -1.36 -30.64 41.72
C ALA A 21 -0.26 -31.23 40.81
N GLN A 22 0.59 -32.14 41.34
CA GLN A 22 1.60 -32.84 40.53
C GLN A 22 0.98 -33.73 39.45
N TYR A 23 -0.09 -34.46 39.77
CA TYR A 23 -0.83 -35.27 38.79
C TYR A 23 -1.45 -34.39 37.71
N SER A 24 -2.07 -33.27 38.08
CA SER A 24 -2.65 -32.31 37.14
C SER A 24 -1.58 -31.73 36.19
N ARG A 25 -0.42 -31.31 36.72
CA ARG A 25 0.71 -30.83 35.90
C ARG A 25 1.23 -31.88 34.94
N ARG A 26 1.47 -33.10 35.42
CA ARG A 26 1.99 -34.18 34.59
C ARG A 26 1.00 -34.56 33.49
N PHE A 27 -0.29 -34.63 33.83
CA PHE A 27 -1.34 -34.97 32.88
C PHE A 27 -1.53 -33.87 31.84
N SER A 28 -1.47 -32.59 32.24
CA SER A 28 -1.51 -31.45 31.32
C SER A 28 -0.38 -31.50 30.29
N LYS A 29 0.84 -31.87 30.69
CA LYS A 29 1.97 -32.10 29.76
C LYS A 29 1.66 -33.23 28.77
N THR A 30 0.98 -34.29 29.18
CA THR A 30 0.55 -35.38 28.30
C THR A 30 -0.51 -34.92 27.31
N ILE A 31 -1.53 -34.19 27.77
CA ILE A 31 -2.57 -33.60 26.90
C ILE A 31 -1.92 -32.73 25.82
N ALA A 32 -1.05 -31.80 26.23
CA ALA A 32 -0.35 -30.92 25.30
C ALA A 32 0.44 -31.69 24.25
N LYS A 33 1.22 -32.71 24.67
CA LYS A 33 2.00 -33.52 23.74
C LYS A 33 1.10 -34.24 22.72
N VAL A 34 0.01 -34.85 23.17
CA VAL A 34 -0.91 -35.60 22.30
C VAL A 34 -1.63 -34.67 21.32
N LEU A 35 -2.18 -33.56 21.80
CA LEU A 35 -2.94 -32.63 20.95
C LEU A 35 -2.04 -31.90 19.96
N LEU A 36 -0.84 -31.47 20.37
CA LEU A 36 0.13 -30.85 19.47
C LEU A 36 0.63 -31.84 18.42
N GLN A 37 0.86 -33.10 18.78
CA GLN A 37 1.26 -34.11 17.82
C GLN A 37 0.16 -34.40 16.80
N TYR A 38 -1.11 -34.48 17.24
CA TYR A 38 -2.25 -34.62 16.33
C TYR A 38 -2.34 -33.42 15.38
N SER A 39 -2.27 -32.19 15.92
CA SER A 39 -2.30 -30.96 15.12
C SER A 39 -1.15 -30.92 14.12
N ALA A 40 0.07 -31.30 14.51
CA ALA A 40 1.23 -31.31 13.63
C ALA A 40 1.11 -32.31 12.48
N ILE A 41 0.59 -33.52 12.76
CA ILE A 41 0.33 -34.53 11.71
C ILE A 41 -0.71 -33.99 10.72
N LEU A 42 -1.78 -33.39 11.23
CA LEU A 42 -2.84 -32.82 10.41
C LEU A 42 -2.31 -31.66 9.55
N THR A 43 -1.62 -30.69 10.13
CA THR A 43 -1.05 -29.54 9.40
C THR A 43 -0.06 -29.98 8.34
N LYS A 44 0.78 -30.99 8.60
CA LYS A 44 1.72 -31.53 7.61
C LYS A 44 1.01 -32.22 6.45
N GLY A 45 -0.06 -32.96 6.73
CA GLY A 45 -0.85 -33.65 5.71
C GLY A 45 -1.86 -32.76 4.98
N PHE A 46 -2.24 -31.61 5.55
CA PHE A 46 -3.33 -30.79 5.05
C PHE A 46 -3.19 -30.38 3.57
N PRO A 47 -2.01 -29.95 3.07
CA PRO A 47 -1.87 -29.53 1.67
C PRO A 47 -2.22 -30.59 0.64
N SER A 48 -2.04 -31.88 0.95
CA SER A 48 -2.34 -32.97 0.00
C SER A 48 -3.84 -33.25 -0.14
N TYR A 49 -4.67 -32.70 0.73
CA TYR A 49 -6.13 -32.88 0.71
C TYR A 49 -6.89 -31.66 0.17
N ILE A 50 -6.20 -30.56 -0.15
CA ILE A 50 -6.82 -29.28 -0.53
C ILE A 50 -7.78 -29.42 -1.72
N GLU A 51 -7.43 -30.24 -2.72
CA GLU A 51 -8.26 -30.47 -3.90
C GLU A 51 -9.59 -31.17 -3.57
N LYS A 52 -9.68 -31.87 -2.43
CA LYS A 52 -10.87 -32.61 -2.00
C LYS A 52 -11.68 -31.78 -1.02
N GLU A 53 -12.29 -30.69 -1.49
CA GLU A 53 -12.91 -29.58 -0.74
C GLU A 53 -13.62 -29.92 0.59
N LYS A 54 -14.31 -31.06 0.71
CA LYS A 54 -14.94 -31.52 1.97
C LYS A 54 -13.92 -31.92 3.05
N ILE A 55 -12.83 -32.57 2.66
CA ILE A 55 -11.82 -33.11 3.58
C ILE A 55 -11.11 -31.99 4.36
N PRO A 56 -10.61 -30.91 3.73
CA PRO A 56 -10.06 -29.76 4.45
C PRO A 56 -11.02 -29.18 5.49
N CYS A 57 -12.31 -29.03 5.16
CA CYS A 57 -13.32 -28.56 6.10
C CYS A 57 -13.44 -29.47 7.33
N VAL A 58 -13.48 -30.79 7.12
CA VAL A 58 -13.53 -31.77 8.21
C VAL A 58 -12.26 -31.74 9.06
N LEU A 59 -11.09 -31.61 8.44
CA LEU A 59 -9.82 -31.52 9.17
C LEU A 59 -9.76 -30.25 10.03
N MET A 60 -10.22 -29.11 9.52
CA MET A 60 -10.34 -27.88 10.32
C MET A 60 -11.36 -28.02 11.45
N ASN A 61 -12.51 -28.67 11.21
CA ASN A 61 -13.48 -29.00 12.25
C ASN A 61 -12.86 -29.88 13.34
N ASN A 62 -12.00 -30.83 12.97
CA ASN A 62 -11.32 -31.68 13.95
C ASN A 62 -10.41 -30.86 14.87
N VAL A 63 -9.63 -29.90 14.33
CA VAL A 63 -8.78 -29.00 15.16
C VAL A 63 -9.65 -28.11 16.06
N GLN A 64 -10.75 -27.59 15.54
CA GLN A 64 -11.71 -26.84 16.35
C GLN A 64 -12.32 -27.70 17.46
N GLN A 65 -12.64 -28.96 17.18
CA GLN A 65 -13.13 -29.90 18.18
C GLN A 65 -12.08 -30.20 19.24
N LEU A 66 -10.78 -30.27 18.90
CA LEU A 66 -9.72 -30.40 19.91
C LEU A 66 -9.74 -29.21 20.89
N ARG A 67 -9.96 -28.00 20.40
CA ARG A 67 -10.05 -26.79 21.24
C ARG A 67 -11.23 -26.85 22.19
N ILE A 68 -12.42 -27.18 21.68
CA ILE A 68 -13.65 -27.30 22.50
C ILE A 68 -13.49 -28.40 23.56
N GLN A 69 -12.94 -29.56 23.18
CA GLN A 69 -12.75 -30.67 24.13
C GLN A 69 -11.66 -30.35 25.16
N LEU A 70 -10.63 -29.61 24.77
CA LEU A 70 -9.60 -29.12 25.69
C LEU A 70 -10.19 -28.13 26.71
N GLU A 71 -11.09 -27.22 26.31
CA GLU A 71 -11.81 -26.33 27.25
C GLU A 71 -12.63 -27.14 28.26
N LYS A 72 -13.43 -28.11 27.79
CA LYS A 72 -14.22 -28.98 28.68
C LYS A 72 -13.36 -29.81 29.63
N MET A 73 -12.21 -30.25 29.15
CA MET A 73 -11.24 -31.01 29.94
C MET A 73 -10.58 -30.12 31.01
N PHE A 74 -10.22 -28.89 30.65
CA PHE A 74 -9.72 -27.88 31.59
C PHE A 74 -10.75 -27.56 32.70
N GLU A 75 -12.03 -27.42 32.34
CA GLU A 75 -13.13 -27.26 33.31
C GLU A 75 -13.26 -28.48 34.23
N SER A 76 -13.20 -29.69 33.66
CA SER A 76 -13.30 -30.94 34.42
C SER A 76 -12.11 -31.17 35.37
N MET A 77 -10.96 -30.56 35.07
CA MET A 77 -9.74 -30.58 35.90
C MET A 77 -9.73 -29.52 37.03
N GLY A 78 -10.80 -28.75 37.18
CA GLY A 78 -10.98 -27.78 38.28
C GLY A 78 -10.83 -26.31 37.89
N ALA A 79 -10.59 -26.01 36.59
CA ALA A 79 -10.45 -24.65 36.05
C ALA A 79 -9.66 -23.68 36.96
N LYS A 80 -10.36 -22.79 37.68
CA LYS A 80 -9.78 -21.75 38.54
C LYS A 80 -9.15 -22.27 39.83
N GLN A 81 -9.44 -23.51 40.23
CA GLN A 81 -8.88 -24.17 41.41
C GLN A 81 -7.67 -25.05 41.06
N MET A 82 -7.27 -25.08 39.79
CA MET A 82 -6.14 -25.87 39.31
C MET A 82 -4.81 -25.17 39.57
N ASP A 83 -3.75 -25.96 39.69
CA ASP A 83 -2.36 -25.51 39.75
C ASP A 83 -2.01 -24.54 38.59
N THR A 84 -1.32 -23.45 38.93
CA THR A 84 -1.00 -22.36 37.98
C THR A 84 -0.16 -22.84 36.79
N GLU A 85 0.84 -23.69 36.99
CA GLU A 85 1.70 -24.21 35.91
C GLU A 85 0.89 -25.09 34.95
N ALA A 86 -0.03 -25.91 35.48
CA ALA A 86 -0.94 -26.71 34.66
C ALA A 86 -1.90 -25.83 33.85
N SER A 87 -2.44 -24.78 34.49
CA SER A 87 -3.35 -23.83 33.85
C SER A 87 -2.69 -23.08 32.70
N ASP A 88 -1.51 -22.51 32.95
CA ASP A 88 -0.73 -21.77 31.94
C ASP A 88 -0.40 -22.65 30.74
N LEU A 89 -0.05 -23.92 30.97
CA LEU A 89 0.27 -24.87 29.91
C LEU A 89 -0.95 -25.21 29.02
N LEU A 90 -2.14 -25.40 29.62
CA LEU A 90 -3.36 -25.66 28.85
C LEU A 90 -3.87 -24.40 28.13
N ASN A 91 -3.66 -23.22 28.69
CA ASN A 91 -3.97 -21.94 28.03
C ASN A 91 -3.02 -21.68 26.85
N ASP A 92 -1.71 -21.92 26.99
CA ASP A 92 -0.74 -21.84 25.87
C ASP A 92 -1.12 -22.84 24.76
N LEU A 93 -1.55 -24.05 25.14
CA LEU A 93 -2.04 -25.04 24.20
C LEU A 93 -3.28 -24.57 23.42
N GLN A 94 -4.23 -23.89 24.08
CA GLN A 94 -5.39 -23.29 23.40
C GLN A 94 -4.97 -22.27 22.35
N VAL A 95 -4.01 -21.40 22.68
CA VAL A 95 -3.47 -20.40 21.74
C VAL A 95 -2.79 -21.08 20.56
N ARG A 96 -1.97 -22.11 20.80
CA ARG A 96 -1.30 -22.86 19.72
C ARG A 96 -2.29 -23.57 18.78
N LEU A 97 -3.31 -24.22 19.33
CA LEU A 97 -4.36 -24.85 18.52
C LEU A 97 -5.19 -23.82 17.76
N ASN A 98 -5.41 -22.63 18.35
CA ASN A 98 -6.07 -21.52 17.68
C ASN A 98 -5.24 -21.05 16.46
N ASN A 99 -3.94 -20.84 16.63
CA ASN A 99 -3.03 -20.43 15.56
C ASN A 99 -2.93 -21.49 14.47
N ALA A 100 -2.86 -22.78 14.85
CA ALA A 100 -2.88 -23.87 13.87
C ALA A 100 -4.16 -23.84 13.01
N LEU A 101 -5.32 -23.52 13.61
CA LEU A 101 -6.57 -23.37 12.86
C LEU A 101 -6.55 -22.14 11.93
N ASP A 102 -5.92 -21.04 12.33
CA ASP A 102 -5.71 -19.88 11.48
C ASP A 102 -4.81 -20.21 10.28
N ASP A 103 -3.69 -20.91 10.49
CA ASP A 103 -2.77 -21.35 9.44
C ASP A 103 -3.43 -22.29 8.43
N LEU A 104 -4.25 -23.24 8.92
CA LEU A 104 -5.02 -24.14 8.07
C LEU A 104 -6.06 -23.38 7.23
N SER A 105 -6.76 -22.44 7.86
CA SER A 105 -7.76 -21.60 7.18
C SER A 105 -7.11 -20.71 6.12
N SER A 106 -5.94 -20.14 6.41
CA SER A 106 -5.13 -19.37 5.46
C SER A 106 -4.69 -20.24 4.27
N THR A 107 -4.12 -21.42 4.55
CA THR A 107 -3.70 -22.37 3.51
C THR A 107 -4.87 -22.79 2.62
N PHE A 108 -6.04 -23.05 3.22
CA PHE A 108 -7.24 -23.41 2.48
C PHE A 108 -7.77 -22.25 1.64
N GLY A 109 -7.85 -21.04 2.20
CA GLY A 109 -8.26 -19.84 1.46
C GLY A 109 -7.36 -19.55 0.26
N ASN A 110 -6.04 -19.60 0.46
CA ASN A 110 -5.05 -19.35 -0.61
C ASN A 110 -5.15 -20.37 -1.77
N SER A 111 -5.70 -21.56 -1.55
CA SER A 111 -5.95 -22.52 -2.64
C SER A 111 -6.94 -22.00 -3.69
N PHE A 112 -7.84 -21.08 -3.31
CA PHE A 112 -8.81 -20.46 -4.20
C PHE A 112 -8.28 -19.20 -4.90
N GLN A 113 -7.08 -18.72 -4.55
CA GLN A 113 -6.53 -17.46 -5.05
C GLN A 113 -6.44 -17.43 -6.59
N SER A 114 -6.03 -18.52 -7.23
CA SER A 114 -5.92 -18.61 -8.69
C SER A 114 -7.27 -18.44 -9.38
N HIS A 115 -8.28 -19.19 -8.93
CA HIS A 115 -9.64 -19.11 -9.47
C HIS A 115 -10.29 -17.76 -9.20
N ILE A 116 -10.09 -17.20 -8.00
CA ILE A 116 -10.57 -15.85 -7.68
C ILE A 116 -9.92 -14.82 -8.61
N ASN A 117 -8.61 -14.92 -8.88
CA ASN A 117 -7.93 -14.04 -9.84
C ASN A 117 -8.50 -14.20 -11.26
N ASP A 118 -8.88 -15.40 -11.68
CA ASP A 118 -9.55 -15.63 -12.97
C ASP A 118 -10.92 -14.96 -13.02
N CYS A 119 -11.72 -15.08 -11.95
CA CYS A 119 -12.97 -14.34 -11.81
C CYS A 119 -12.70 -12.83 -11.90
N MET A 120 -11.71 -12.30 -11.19
CA MET A 120 -11.36 -10.87 -11.24
C MET A 120 -10.97 -10.40 -12.64
N ARG A 121 -10.23 -11.22 -13.41
CA ARG A 121 -9.89 -10.89 -14.79
C ARG A 121 -11.13 -10.81 -15.69
N GLN A 122 -12.08 -11.73 -15.51
CA GLN A 122 -13.36 -11.69 -16.24
C GLN A 122 -14.20 -10.48 -15.83
N MET A 123 -14.32 -10.22 -14.52
CA MET A 123 -14.99 -9.03 -13.99
C MET A 123 -14.39 -7.74 -14.56
N ALA A 124 -13.05 -7.63 -14.60
CA ALA A 124 -12.36 -6.48 -15.19
C ALA A 124 -12.73 -6.29 -16.67
N SER A 125 -12.74 -7.38 -17.44
CA SER A 125 -13.13 -7.34 -18.86
C SER A 125 -14.56 -6.83 -19.05
N LEU A 126 -15.50 -7.28 -18.23
CA LEU A 126 -16.90 -6.82 -18.24
C LEU A 126 -17.01 -5.35 -17.84
N LEU A 127 -16.30 -4.94 -16.78
CA LEU A 127 -16.26 -3.55 -16.33
C LEU A 127 -15.74 -2.61 -17.44
N TYR A 128 -14.67 -2.99 -18.12
CA TYR A 128 -14.08 -2.17 -19.20
C TYR A 128 -14.95 -2.07 -20.45
N GLN A 129 -15.94 -2.95 -20.63
CA GLN A 129 -16.92 -2.84 -21.72
C GLN A 129 -18.01 -1.80 -21.43
N ILE A 130 -18.21 -1.42 -20.15
CA ILE A 130 -19.19 -0.41 -19.75
C ILE A 130 -18.72 0.96 -20.24
N LYS A 131 -19.54 1.59 -21.10
CA LYS A 131 -19.30 2.92 -21.68
C LYS A 131 -20.51 3.82 -21.48
N GLY A 132 -20.29 5.13 -21.48
CA GLY A 132 -21.34 6.15 -21.45
C GLY A 132 -21.33 6.99 -20.16
N PRO A 133 -21.99 8.16 -20.17
CA PRO A 133 -22.02 9.09 -19.05
C PRO A 133 -22.88 8.56 -17.89
N LEU A 134 -22.66 9.10 -16.69
CA LEU A 134 -23.46 8.81 -15.50
C LEU A 134 -24.53 9.90 -15.34
N ASN A 135 -25.79 9.57 -15.65
CA ASN A 135 -26.96 10.46 -15.55
C ASN A 135 -28.05 9.84 -14.64
N GLU A 136 -29.06 10.60 -14.22
CA GLU A 136 -30.13 10.09 -13.33
C GLU A 136 -30.90 8.88 -13.93
N ASN A 137 -31.13 8.86 -15.25
CA ASN A 137 -31.79 7.73 -15.93
C ASN A 137 -30.95 6.44 -15.99
N THR A 138 -29.64 6.53 -15.77
CA THR A 138 -28.72 5.38 -15.81
C THR A 138 -28.53 4.69 -14.45
N LYS A 139 -29.12 5.17 -13.35
CA LYS A 139 -28.98 4.52 -12.03
C LYS A 139 -29.47 3.07 -12.02
N ASN A 140 -30.64 2.80 -12.61
CA ASN A 140 -31.16 1.43 -12.75
C ASN A 140 -30.26 0.55 -13.64
N GLN A 141 -29.54 1.17 -14.59
CA GLN A 141 -28.58 0.47 -15.44
C GLN A 141 -27.28 0.15 -14.69
N VAL A 142 -26.85 0.98 -13.73
CA VAL A 142 -25.66 0.74 -12.90
C VAL A 142 -25.81 -0.51 -12.06
N GLU A 143 -26.99 -0.76 -11.48
CA GLU A 143 -27.27 -2.00 -10.73
C GLU A 143 -27.20 -3.23 -11.64
N ALA A 144 -27.87 -3.19 -12.80
CA ALA A 144 -27.83 -4.29 -13.77
C ALA A 144 -26.41 -4.55 -14.32
N ASP A 145 -25.65 -3.48 -14.59
CA ASP A 145 -24.25 -3.58 -15.03
C ASP A 145 -23.37 -4.18 -13.91
N SER A 146 -23.66 -3.85 -12.65
CA SER A 146 -22.98 -4.41 -11.47
C SER A 146 -23.24 -5.90 -11.33
N ASP A 147 -24.50 -6.33 -11.43
CA ASP A 147 -24.88 -7.74 -11.37
C ASP A 147 -24.22 -8.56 -12.48
N ASN A 148 -24.23 -8.03 -13.71
CA ASN A 148 -23.56 -8.66 -14.85
C ASN A 148 -22.05 -8.79 -14.61
N MET A 149 -21.41 -7.72 -14.11
CA MET A 149 -19.99 -7.72 -13.80
C MET A 149 -19.65 -8.74 -12.70
N LEU A 150 -20.46 -8.83 -11.64
CA LEU A 150 -20.23 -9.70 -10.48
C LEU A 150 -20.41 -11.20 -10.76
N ARG A 151 -21.15 -11.55 -11.82
CA ARG A 151 -21.54 -12.92 -12.13
C ARG A 151 -20.41 -13.96 -12.06
N PRO A 152 -19.20 -13.74 -12.66
CA PRO A 152 -18.12 -14.73 -12.60
C PRO A 152 -17.67 -15.06 -11.18
N LEU A 153 -17.69 -14.07 -10.28
CA LEU A 153 -17.34 -14.26 -8.87
C LEU A 153 -18.49 -14.89 -8.09
N MET A 154 -19.72 -14.44 -8.32
CA MET A 154 -20.89 -14.95 -7.59
C MET A 154 -21.17 -16.42 -7.92
N ASP A 155 -21.06 -16.82 -9.19
CA ASP A 155 -21.22 -18.22 -9.61
C ASP A 155 -20.18 -19.13 -8.92
N PHE A 156 -18.93 -18.65 -8.79
CA PHE A 156 -17.90 -19.37 -8.06
C PHE A 156 -18.18 -19.43 -6.56
N LEU A 157 -18.52 -18.30 -5.93
CA LEU A 157 -18.73 -18.24 -4.49
C LEU A 157 -20.00 -18.99 -4.06
N ASP A 158 -21.08 -18.98 -4.84
CA ASP A 158 -22.33 -19.68 -4.51
C ASP A 158 -22.12 -21.18 -4.30
N GLY A 159 -21.44 -21.84 -5.24
CA GLY A 159 -21.13 -23.26 -5.12
C GLY A 159 -20.25 -23.59 -3.91
N LYS A 160 -19.25 -22.73 -3.61
CA LYS A 160 -18.29 -22.98 -2.51
C LYS A 160 -18.85 -22.63 -1.13
N LEU A 161 -19.47 -21.46 -0.98
CA LEU A 161 -19.99 -20.99 0.30
C LEU A 161 -21.15 -21.85 0.79
N THR A 162 -22.02 -22.33 -0.12
CA THR A 162 -23.10 -23.27 0.23
C THR A 162 -22.54 -24.59 0.76
N LEU A 163 -21.48 -25.12 0.12
CA LEU A 163 -20.78 -26.31 0.61
C LEU A 163 -20.16 -26.07 1.99
N PHE A 164 -19.45 -24.96 2.18
CA PHE A 164 -18.80 -24.65 3.45
C PHE A 164 -19.80 -24.42 4.58
N ALA A 165 -20.93 -23.77 4.30
CA ALA A 165 -22.00 -23.58 5.28
C ALA A 165 -22.61 -24.91 5.74
N THR A 166 -22.60 -25.93 4.88
CA THR A 166 -23.11 -27.27 5.19
C THR A 166 -22.09 -28.12 5.97
N VAL A 167 -20.81 -28.02 5.64
CA VAL A 167 -19.77 -28.94 6.14
C VAL A 167 -18.99 -28.36 7.32
N CYS A 168 -18.76 -27.04 7.37
CA CYS A 168 -17.93 -26.41 8.40
C CYS A 168 -18.71 -26.14 9.69
N GLU A 169 -18.05 -26.29 10.83
CA GLU A 169 -18.53 -25.74 12.09
C GLU A 169 -18.54 -24.21 12.02
N LYS A 170 -19.46 -23.55 12.74
CA LYS A 170 -19.65 -22.09 12.73
C LYS A 170 -18.35 -21.28 12.92
N THR A 171 -17.45 -21.73 13.80
CA THR A 171 -16.16 -21.05 14.03
C THR A 171 -15.21 -21.22 12.85
N VAL A 172 -15.17 -22.42 12.27
CA VAL A 172 -14.34 -22.73 11.09
C VAL A 172 -14.86 -21.97 9.87
N LEU A 173 -16.18 -22.00 9.63
CA LEU A 173 -16.82 -21.26 8.54
C LEU A 173 -16.45 -19.79 8.59
N LYS A 174 -16.51 -19.15 9.77
CA LYS A 174 -16.13 -17.74 9.93
C LYS A 174 -14.67 -17.47 9.60
N ARG A 175 -13.74 -18.38 9.90
CA ARG A 175 -12.32 -18.20 9.55
C ARG A 175 -12.10 -18.32 8.06
N VAL A 176 -12.69 -19.33 7.43
CA VAL A 176 -12.66 -19.50 5.97
C VAL A 176 -13.25 -18.29 5.26
N LEU A 177 -14.41 -17.79 5.71
CA LEU A 177 -15.03 -16.60 5.13
C LEU A 177 -14.18 -15.35 5.28
N LYS A 178 -13.49 -15.15 6.42
CA LYS A 178 -12.57 -14.01 6.61
C LYS A 178 -11.41 -14.08 5.61
N GLU A 179 -10.87 -15.26 5.38
CA GLU A 179 -9.76 -15.45 4.45
C GLU A 179 -10.20 -15.22 3.00
N LEU A 180 -11.34 -15.80 2.60
CA LEU A 180 -11.91 -15.55 1.28
C LEU A 180 -12.24 -14.08 1.06
N TRP A 181 -12.81 -13.39 2.06
CA TRP A 181 -13.05 -11.96 2.01
C TRP A 181 -11.77 -11.17 1.76
N ARG A 182 -10.71 -11.45 2.54
CA ARG A 182 -9.39 -10.82 2.38
C ARG A 182 -8.85 -11.02 0.96
N ILE A 183 -8.93 -12.24 0.44
CA ILE A 183 -8.46 -12.59 -0.90
C ILE A 183 -9.29 -11.86 -1.97
N VAL A 184 -10.62 -11.87 -1.88
CA VAL A 184 -11.51 -11.21 -2.85
C VAL A 184 -11.25 -9.70 -2.87
N MET A 185 -11.21 -9.04 -1.71
CA MET A 185 -10.93 -7.60 -1.62
C MET A 185 -9.54 -7.25 -2.16
N SER A 186 -8.50 -8.00 -1.77
CA SER A 186 -7.14 -7.75 -2.26
C SER A 186 -7.00 -8.00 -3.77
N SER A 187 -7.73 -8.97 -4.32
CA SER A 187 -7.70 -9.27 -5.75
C SER A 187 -8.47 -8.22 -6.56
N LEU A 188 -9.61 -7.73 -6.06
CA LEU A 188 -10.32 -6.58 -6.64
C LEU A 188 -9.41 -5.35 -6.71
N GLU A 189 -8.72 -5.05 -5.61
CA GLU A 189 -7.79 -3.94 -5.54
C GLU A 189 -6.65 -4.11 -6.55
N LYS A 190 -5.98 -5.26 -6.58
CA LYS A 190 -4.78 -5.46 -7.41
C LYS A 190 -5.05 -5.71 -8.88
N THR A 191 -6.26 -6.14 -9.26
CA THR A 191 -6.59 -6.52 -10.64
C THR A 191 -7.47 -5.50 -11.33
N ILE A 192 -8.43 -4.89 -10.61
CA ILE A 192 -9.42 -3.99 -11.21
C ILE A 192 -9.11 -2.53 -10.88
N VAL A 193 -8.99 -2.20 -9.59
CA VAL A 193 -8.91 -0.81 -9.15
C VAL A 193 -7.48 -0.27 -9.29
N LEU A 194 -6.48 -1.02 -8.89
CA LEU A 194 -5.08 -0.66 -8.98
C LEU A 194 -4.32 -1.78 -9.69
N PRO A 195 -4.61 -2.05 -10.98
CA PRO A 195 -3.93 -3.10 -11.74
C PRO A 195 -2.42 -2.95 -11.62
N GLN A 196 -1.76 -3.97 -11.05
CA GLN A 196 -0.31 -3.99 -11.02
C GLN A 196 0.20 -4.15 -12.46
N GLY A 197 0.86 -3.12 -12.99
CA GLY A 197 1.84 -3.34 -14.07
C GLY A 197 2.94 -4.24 -13.52
N HIS A 198 2.76 -5.55 -13.67
CA HIS A 198 3.70 -6.65 -13.42
C HIS A 198 5.03 -6.24 -12.77
N ASP A 199 5.17 -6.21 -11.44
CA ASP A 199 6.43 -6.03 -10.67
C ASP A 199 7.47 -4.99 -11.16
N THR A 200 7.03 -4.07 -12.01
CA THR A 200 7.88 -3.17 -12.78
C THR A 200 7.22 -1.82 -12.89
N PHE A 201 6.37 -1.40 -11.95
CA PHE A 201 5.96 0.01 -11.92
C PHE A 201 7.18 0.95 -11.85
N GLY A 202 8.30 0.48 -11.27
CA GLY A 202 9.61 1.14 -11.35
C GLY A 202 10.41 0.93 -12.64
N ALA A 203 10.16 -0.10 -13.46
CA ALA A 203 10.93 -0.40 -14.69
C ALA A 203 10.15 -0.13 -16.00
N GLN A 204 8.82 -0.23 -16.01
CA GLN A 204 7.92 0.08 -17.12
C GLN A 204 7.69 1.59 -17.27
N ILE A 205 7.55 2.36 -16.17
CA ILE A 205 7.64 3.83 -16.28
C ILE A 205 9.03 4.24 -16.79
N LEU A 206 10.08 3.54 -16.35
CA LEU A 206 11.46 3.75 -16.80
C LEU A 206 11.61 3.55 -18.32
N SER A 207 10.86 2.61 -18.91
CA SER A 207 10.87 2.36 -20.36
C SER A 207 9.96 3.32 -21.13
N ALA A 208 8.76 3.59 -20.63
CA ALA A 208 7.80 4.47 -21.30
C ALA A 208 8.25 5.94 -21.30
N ALA A 209 8.92 6.41 -20.24
CA ALA A 209 9.48 7.76 -20.18
C ALA A 209 10.72 7.95 -21.09
N LYS A 210 11.40 6.85 -21.46
CA LYS A 210 12.58 6.87 -22.34
C LYS A 210 12.19 6.85 -23.83
N GLU A 211 10.98 6.40 -24.17
CA GLU A 211 10.51 6.21 -25.56
C GLU A 211 9.34 7.11 -25.99
N LEU A 212 9.18 8.29 -25.40
CA LEU A 212 8.14 9.25 -25.82
C LEU A 212 8.40 9.92 -27.19
N GLY A 213 9.51 9.61 -27.87
CA GLY A 213 9.88 10.22 -29.16
C GLY A 213 9.61 9.40 -30.42
N HIS A 214 9.20 8.12 -30.34
CA HIS A 214 9.17 7.27 -31.54
C HIS A 214 8.03 6.24 -31.68
N LEU A 215 7.03 6.24 -30.80
CA LEU A 215 5.99 5.19 -30.78
C LEU A 215 4.61 5.67 -31.24
N SER A 216 4.51 6.21 -32.45
CA SER A 216 3.21 6.43 -33.10
C SER A 216 2.65 5.21 -33.85
N LYS A 217 3.40 4.09 -33.91
CA LYS A 217 3.05 2.94 -34.80
C LYS A 217 2.94 1.55 -34.15
N LEU A 218 3.08 1.41 -32.84
CA LEU A 218 3.00 0.10 -32.15
C LEU A 218 1.89 0.04 -31.07
N LYS A 219 0.86 0.87 -31.19
CA LYS A 219 -0.16 1.05 -30.14
C LYS A 219 -1.17 -0.10 -29.99
N ASP A 220 -1.28 -1.02 -30.96
CA ASP A 220 -2.48 -1.87 -31.04
C ASP A 220 -2.34 -3.34 -30.59
N HIS A 221 -1.16 -3.89 -30.28
CA HIS A 221 -1.08 -5.36 -30.13
C HIS A 221 -0.27 -5.97 -28.99
N MET A 222 0.41 -5.21 -28.11
CA MET A 222 1.20 -5.81 -27.02
C MET A 222 1.13 -4.95 -25.75
N ALA A 223 0.67 -5.55 -24.64
CA ALA A 223 0.48 -5.00 -23.30
C ALA A 223 -0.83 -4.20 -23.09
N GLY A 224 -1.72 -4.75 -22.26
CA GLY A 224 -2.96 -4.09 -21.85
C GLY A 224 -2.66 -2.77 -21.16
N GLU A 225 -2.91 -1.66 -21.85
CA GLU A 225 -2.96 -0.33 -21.26
C GLU A 225 -3.94 -0.38 -20.07
N ALA A 226 -3.47 -0.11 -18.86
CA ALA A 226 -4.33 0.10 -17.70
C ALA A 226 -5.26 1.28 -18.01
N LYS A 227 -6.51 0.99 -18.39
CA LYS A 227 -7.51 2.00 -18.73
C LYS A 227 -8.08 2.58 -17.44
N ASN A 228 -8.01 3.89 -17.31
CA ASN A 228 -8.67 4.65 -16.23
C ASN A 228 -10.13 4.21 -16.08
N LEU A 229 -10.55 3.94 -14.85
CA LEU A 229 -11.97 3.75 -14.54
C LEU A 229 -12.70 5.07 -14.76
N THR A 230 -13.76 5.02 -15.56
CA THR A 230 -14.69 6.14 -15.74
C THR A 230 -15.54 6.35 -14.49
N PRO A 231 -16.16 7.54 -14.29
CA PRO A 231 -17.09 7.76 -13.18
C PRO A 231 -18.23 6.74 -13.12
N ARG A 232 -18.73 6.29 -14.28
CA ARG A 232 -19.76 5.23 -14.36
C ARG A 232 -19.22 3.89 -13.86
N GLN A 233 -18.01 3.51 -14.26
CA GLN A 233 -17.37 2.27 -13.79
C GLN A 233 -17.06 2.31 -12.29
N CYS A 234 -16.69 3.46 -11.74
CA CYS A 234 -16.53 3.63 -10.29
C CYS A 234 -17.86 3.40 -9.55
N ALA A 235 -18.96 4.00 -10.05
CA ALA A 235 -20.29 3.78 -9.45
C ALA A 235 -20.74 2.31 -9.53
N VAL A 236 -20.48 1.62 -10.64
CA VAL A 236 -20.74 0.17 -10.79
C VAL A 236 -19.93 -0.64 -9.77
N MET A 237 -18.66 -0.27 -9.55
CA MET A 237 -17.80 -0.88 -8.54
C MET A 237 -18.31 -0.63 -7.11
N ASP A 238 -18.77 0.58 -6.78
CA ASP A 238 -19.30 0.87 -5.45
C ASP A 238 -20.53 0.00 -5.11
N VAL A 239 -21.47 -0.13 -6.05
CA VAL A 239 -22.61 -1.06 -5.93
C VAL A 239 -22.10 -2.50 -5.79
N ALA A 240 -21.11 -2.90 -6.59
CA ALA A 240 -20.59 -4.25 -6.56
C ALA A 240 -19.95 -4.61 -5.21
N LEU A 241 -19.21 -3.69 -4.60
CA LEU A 241 -18.61 -3.87 -3.28
C LEU A 241 -19.68 -4.05 -2.20
N ASP A 242 -20.76 -3.29 -2.27
CA ASP A 242 -21.87 -3.44 -1.34
C ASP A 242 -22.61 -4.78 -1.53
N THR A 243 -22.78 -5.25 -2.77
CA THR A 243 -23.35 -6.58 -3.05
C THR A 243 -22.44 -7.70 -2.54
N ILE A 244 -21.12 -7.67 -2.79
CA ILE A 244 -20.18 -8.66 -2.24
C ILE A 244 -20.23 -8.64 -0.70
N LYS A 245 -20.27 -7.46 -0.09
CA LYS A 245 -20.40 -7.33 1.37
C LYS A 245 -21.68 -7.96 1.90
N GLN A 246 -22.82 -7.76 1.24
CA GLN A 246 -24.08 -8.40 1.61
C GLN A 246 -24.00 -9.92 1.47
N TYR A 247 -23.34 -10.39 0.41
CA TYR A 247 -23.14 -11.81 0.14
C TYR A 247 -22.33 -12.51 1.25
N PHE A 248 -21.20 -11.94 1.64
CA PHE A 248 -20.39 -12.45 2.76
C PHE A 248 -21.06 -12.30 4.13
N HIS A 249 -22.02 -11.38 4.26
CA HIS A 249 -22.84 -11.25 5.47
C HIS A 249 -23.90 -12.36 5.57
N ALA A 250 -24.47 -12.78 4.43
CA ALA A 250 -25.45 -13.87 4.30
C ALA A 250 -26.60 -13.77 5.33
N GLY A 251 -27.20 -12.59 5.49
CA GLY A 251 -28.30 -12.36 6.42
C GLY A 251 -27.97 -12.62 7.91
N GLY A 252 -26.69 -12.62 8.29
CA GLY A 252 -26.21 -12.90 9.65
C GLY A 252 -25.62 -14.30 9.86
N ASN A 253 -25.72 -15.18 8.85
CA ASN A 253 -25.13 -16.51 8.89
C ASN A 253 -23.63 -16.53 8.55
N GLY A 254 -23.14 -15.47 7.87
CA GLY A 254 -21.74 -15.32 7.50
C GLY A 254 -20.95 -14.41 8.47
N LEU A 255 -20.27 -13.41 7.89
CA LEU A 255 -19.48 -12.44 8.63
C LEU A 255 -20.34 -11.33 9.24
N LYS A 256 -19.91 -10.78 10.38
CA LYS A 256 -20.60 -9.65 11.01
C LYS A 256 -20.43 -8.38 10.16
N LYS A 257 -21.48 -7.58 9.97
CA LYS A 257 -21.39 -6.27 9.27
C LYS A 257 -20.29 -5.37 9.84
N ALA A 258 -20.17 -5.31 11.16
CA ALA A 258 -19.13 -4.52 11.83
C ALA A 258 -17.70 -4.97 11.51
N PHE A 259 -17.48 -6.25 11.19
CA PHE A 259 -16.17 -6.74 10.73
C PHE A 259 -15.91 -6.31 9.29
N LEU A 260 -16.90 -6.48 8.41
CA LEU A 260 -16.79 -6.12 6.99
C LEU A 260 -16.56 -4.62 6.80
N GLU A 261 -17.30 -3.75 7.50
CA GLU A 261 -17.14 -2.30 7.39
C GLU A 261 -15.81 -1.78 7.93
N LYS A 262 -15.19 -2.48 8.90
CA LYS A 262 -13.89 -2.12 9.48
C LYS A 262 -12.72 -2.87 8.85
N SER A 263 -12.96 -3.63 7.79
CA SER A 263 -11.90 -4.37 7.08
C SER A 263 -10.90 -3.38 6.48
N PRO A 264 -9.59 -3.54 6.76
CA PRO A 264 -8.57 -2.67 6.18
C PRO A 264 -8.55 -2.80 4.65
N GLU A 265 -8.81 -3.99 4.11
CA GLU A 265 -8.86 -4.24 2.67
C GLU A 265 -9.99 -3.44 1.99
N LEU A 266 -11.19 -3.43 2.58
CA LEU A 266 -12.32 -2.65 2.05
C LEU A 266 -12.08 -1.15 2.17
N SER A 267 -11.47 -0.70 3.28
CA SER A 267 -11.12 0.71 3.47
C SER A 267 -10.09 1.18 2.44
N SER A 268 -9.07 0.37 2.16
CA SER A 268 -8.06 0.65 1.12
C SER A 268 -8.72 0.76 -0.25
N LEU A 269 -9.57 -0.22 -0.59
CA LEU A 269 -10.26 -0.27 -1.87
C LEU A 269 -11.20 0.93 -2.12
N ARG A 270 -12.00 1.30 -1.11
CA ARG A 270 -12.87 2.48 -1.17
C ARG A 270 -12.06 3.77 -1.28
N HIS A 271 -10.93 3.86 -0.59
CA HIS A 271 -10.03 5.00 -0.72
C HIS A 271 -9.44 5.09 -2.14
N ALA A 272 -8.96 3.97 -2.70
CA ALA A 272 -8.45 3.94 -4.07
C ALA A 272 -9.53 4.34 -5.09
N LEU A 273 -10.76 3.83 -4.98
CA LEU A 273 -11.88 4.20 -5.85
C LEU A 273 -12.24 5.69 -5.74
N SER A 274 -12.23 6.26 -4.53
CA SER A 274 -12.55 7.68 -4.36
C SER A 274 -11.53 8.57 -5.07
N LEU A 275 -10.26 8.18 -5.09
CA LEU A 275 -9.18 8.89 -5.80
C LEU A 275 -9.36 8.86 -7.33
N TYR A 276 -9.95 7.82 -7.92
CA TYR A 276 -10.20 7.77 -9.38
C TYR A 276 -11.14 8.89 -9.86
N THR A 277 -12.07 9.30 -9.01
CA THR A 277 -13.04 10.36 -9.31
C THR A 277 -12.48 11.78 -9.10
N GLN A 278 -11.31 11.92 -8.48
CA GLN A 278 -10.74 13.22 -8.15
C GLN A 278 -10.12 13.92 -9.36
N THR A 279 -10.01 15.25 -9.32
CA THR A 279 -9.29 16.00 -10.37
C THR A 279 -7.78 15.81 -10.25
N THR A 280 -7.02 16.20 -11.29
CA THR A 280 -5.56 16.07 -11.28
C THR A 280 -4.96 16.97 -10.20
N ASP A 281 -5.50 18.17 -10.03
CA ASP A 281 -5.12 19.10 -8.97
C ASP A 281 -5.35 18.51 -7.59
N THR A 282 -6.53 17.92 -7.34
CA THR A 282 -6.84 17.29 -6.05
C THR A 282 -5.92 16.10 -5.75
N LEU A 283 -5.56 15.29 -6.74
CA LEU A 283 -4.62 14.18 -6.58
C LEU A 283 -3.20 14.68 -6.26
N ILE A 284 -2.73 15.73 -6.94
CA ILE A 284 -1.43 16.34 -6.67
C ILE A 284 -1.41 16.97 -5.28
N GLN A 285 -2.47 17.68 -4.89
CA GLN A 285 -2.63 18.23 -3.53
C GLN A 285 -2.60 17.11 -2.48
N THR A 286 -3.35 16.03 -2.69
CA THR A 286 -3.35 14.86 -1.79
C THR A 286 -1.96 14.24 -1.69
N PHE A 287 -1.23 14.13 -2.79
CA PHE A 287 0.15 13.65 -2.78
C PHE A 287 1.05 14.58 -1.93
N VAL A 288 1.09 15.88 -2.22
CA VAL A 288 2.00 16.81 -1.53
C VAL A 288 1.71 16.85 -0.02
N THR A 289 0.43 16.86 0.34
CA THR A 289 0.01 16.95 1.75
C THR A 289 0.28 15.66 2.53
N THR A 290 0.22 14.47 1.91
CA THR A 290 0.46 13.19 2.59
C THR A 290 1.92 12.72 2.53
N GLN A 291 2.69 13.10 1.51
CA GLN A 291 4.05 12.58 1.34
C GLN A 291 5.10 13.40 2.13
N HIS A 292 5.37 13.01 3.38
CA HIS A 292 6.31 13.73 4.26
C HIS A 292 7.78 13.26 4.16
N ALA A 293 8.03 12.06 3.61
CA ALA A 293 9.32 11.37 3.73
C ALA A 293 9.98 11.08 2.37
N GLN A 294 9.78 11.97 1.40
CA GLN A 294 10.10 11.73 -0.02
C GLN A 294 11.59 11.50 -0.32
N VAL A 295 12.50 12.13 0.43
CA VAL A 295 13.95 11.98 0.27
C VAL A 295 14.58 11.72 1.62
N HIS A 296 15.50 10.75 1.70
CA HIS A 296 16.19 10.35 2.94
C HIS A 296 15.24 10.09 4.13
N ASN A 297 14.07 9.52 3.87
CA ASN A 297 13.00 9.31 4.86
C ASN A 297 12.59 10.59 5.61
N GLY A 298 12.61 11.73 4.92
CA GLY A 298 12.27 13.05 5.48
C GLY A 298 13.38 13.63 6.38
N LYS A 299 14.57 13.04 6.39
CA LYS A 299 15.67 13.49 7.26
C LYS A 299 16.69 14.33 6.51
N GLY A 300 17.26 15.28 7.22
CA GLY A 300 18.54 15.91 6.89
C GLY A 300 18.48 17.23 6.13
N ILE A 301 17.29 17.72 5.77
CA ILE A 301 17.14 19.12 5.38
C ILE A 301 17.42 19.99 6.59
N ARG A 302 18.31 20.97 6.43
CA ARG A 302 18.69 21.90 7.49
C ARG A 302 18.26 23.29 7.09
N LEU A 303 17.49 23.94 7.98
CA LEU A 303 16.95 25.28 7.75
C LEU A 303 17.72 26.31 8.59
N THR A 304 18.18 27.38 7.96
CA THR A 304 18.81 28.54 8.62
C THR A 304 18.13 29.84 8.20
N LEU A 305 18.35 30.92 8.96
CA LEU A 305 17.75 32.24 8.68
C LEU A 305 18.24 32.84 7.37
N ASN A 306 19.50 32.59 7.00
CA ASN A 306 20.09 33.08 5.75
C ASN A 306 21.22 32.17 5.27
N GLU A 307 21.63 32.37 4.03
CA GLU A 307 22.70 31.61 3.36
C GLU A 307 24.10 31.81 3.98
N LYS A 308 24.30 32.89 4.76
CA LYS A 308 25.59 33.20 5.39
C LYS A 308 25.83 32.36 6.64
N ILE A 309 24.78 31.82 7.24
CA ILE A 309 24.85 30.97 8.42
C ILE A 309 24.84 29.51 7.96
N GLN A 310 26.03 28.90 7.96
CA GLN A 310 26.15 27.47 7.69
C GLN A 310 25.58 26.67 8.88
N PRO A 311 24.83 25.57 8.64
CA PRO A 311 24.26 24.79 9.73
C PRO A 311 25.36 24.12 10.55
N SER A 312 25.29 24.26 11.88
CA SER A 312 26.27 23.70 12.82
C SER A 312 26.16 22.18 12.98
N ARG A 313 25.01 21.59 12.66
CA ARG A 313 24.78 20.14 12.71
C ARG A 313 24.88 19.54 11.30
N GLY A 314 25.48 18.36 11.20
CA GLY A 314 25.50 17.57 9.98
C GLY A 314 24.09 17.12 9.57
N SER A 315 23.91 16.70 8.32
CA SER A 315 22.60 16.30 7.79
C SER A 315 22.02 15.03 8.41
N GLY A 316 22.81 14.22 9.13
CA GLY A 316 22.35 12.92 9.64
C GLY A 316 22.06 11.89 8.53
N VAL A 317 22.35 12.21 7.27
CA VAL A 317 22.22 11.32 6.12
C VAL A 317 23.48 10.48 5.98
N VAL A 318 23.32 9.16 5.88
CA VAL A 318 24.43 8.23 5.67
C VAL A 318 24.81 8.24 4.18
N LYS A 319 26.09 8.48 3.87
CA LYS A 319 26.64 8.52 2.50
C LYS A 319 25.87 9.46 1.56
N PRO A 320 25.79 10.78 1.85
CA PRO A 320 25.16 11.74 0.94
C PRO A 320 25.87 11.73 -0.42
N ILE A 321 25.11 11.92 -1.50
CA ILE A 321 25.63 11.98 -2.87
C ILE A 321 25.86 13.42 -3.36
N GLY A 322 25.71 14.38 -2.45
CA GLY A 322 25.80 15.82 -2.66
C GLY A 322 24.71 16.54 -1.89
N GLU A 323 24.75 17.87 -1.94
CA GLU A 323 23.78 18.76 -1.31
C GLU A 323 23.45 19.92 -2.25
N VAL A 324 22.19 20.36 -2.25
CA VAL A 324 21.78 21.61 -2.91
C VAL A 324 21.37 22.63 -1.85
N SER A 325 21.84 23.86 -2.02
CA SER A 325 21.54 24.98 -1.13
C SER A 325 20.59 25.94 -1.83
N LEU A 326 19.42 26.15 -1.22
CA LEU A 326 18.35 27.02 -1.73
C LEU A 326 18.05 28.11 -0.72
N GLN A 327 17.67 29.30 -1.17
CA GLN A 327 16.96 30.27 -0.34
C GLN A 327 15.54 30.41 -0.87
N ILE A 328 14.56 30.22 0.01
CA ILE A 328 13.15 30.23 -0.33
C ILE A 328 12.47 31.33 0.46
N GLU A 329 11.76 32.20 -0.25
CA GLU A 329 10.97 33.29 0.29
C GLU A 329 9.51 33.15 -0.17
N LEU A 330 8.60 33.24 0.79
CA LEU A 330 7.16 33.12 0.62
C LEU A 330 6.54 34.51 0.78
N TYR A 331 5.74 34.91 -0.19
CA TYR A 331 5.05 36.19 -0.18
C TYR A 331 3.58 36.01 -0.51
N THR A 332 2.71 36.63 0.28
CA THR A 332 1.28 36.72 -0.01
C THR A 332 0.94 38.19 -0.21
N HIS A 333 0.40 38.53 -1.39
CA HIS A 333 0.02 39.90 -1.69
C HIS A 333 -1.17 40.32 -0.79
N PRO A 334 -1.04 41.39 0.02
CA PRO A 334 -2.03 41.72 1.06
C PRO A 334 -3.45 42.01 0.54
N LYS A 335 -3.60 42.44 -0.72
CA LYS A 335 -4.91 42.82 -1.29
C LYS A 335 -5.55 41.73 -2.13
N SER A 336 -4.77 41.03 -2.94
CA SER A 336 -5.30 40.00 -3.86
C SER A 336 -5.27 38.60 -3.26
N GLY A 337 -4.52 38.40 -2.17
CA GLY A 337 -4.23 37.08 -1.61
C GLY A 337 -3.34 36.22 -2.52
N GLU A 338 -2.81 36.79 -3.62
CA GLU A 338 -1.96 36.06 -4.55
C GLU A 338 -0.65 35.66 -3.87
N ARG A 339 -0.36 34.36 -3.90
CA ARG A 339 0.84 33.77 -3.33
C ARG A 339 1.94 33.69 -4.38
N LYS A 340 3.13 34.14 -3.99
CA LYS A 340 4.37 34.10 -4.78
C LYS A 340 5.45 33.39 -3.98
N VAL A 341 6.23 32.56 -4.65
CA VAL A 341 7.42 31.92 -4.08
C VAL A 341 8.64 32.35 -4.87
N THR A 342 9.65 32.86 -4.19
CA THR A 342 10.95 33.14 -4.77
C THR A 342 11.92 32.05 -4.31
N VAL A 343 12.56 31.36 -5.27
CA VAL A 343 13.58 30.35 -5.00
C VAL A 343 14.89 30.81 -5.61
N LYS A 344 15.88 31.08 -4.77
CA LYS A 344 17.26 31.35 -5.18
C LYS A 344 18.07 30.07 -5.04
N VAL A 345 18.62 29.59 -6.15
CA VAL A 345 19.58 28.48 -6.15
C VAL A 345 20.95 29.06 -5.85
N ILE A 346 21.44 28.83 -4.62
CA ILE A 346 22.72 29.35 -4.16
C ILE A 346 23.84 28.55 -4.84
N GLY A 347 23.77 27.23 -4.73
CA GLY A 347 24.78 26.32 -5.24
C GLY A 347 24.44 24.86 -4.97
N ALA A 348 25.33 23.99 -5.42
CA ALA A 348 25.40 22.61 -4.97
C ALA A 348 26.80 22.35 -4.39
N SER A 349 26.94 21.31 -3.58
CA SER A 349 28.20 20.97 -2.89
C SER A 349 28.39 19.47 -2.82
N ASP A 350 29.65 19.06 -2.88
CA ASP A 350 30.11 17.68 -2.72
C ASP A 350 29.35 16.68 -3.61
N LEU A 351 29.04 17.08 -4.84
CA LEU A 351 28.30 16.27 -5.81
C LEU A 351 29.10 15.02 -6.15
N LYS A 352 28.73 13.85 -5.64
CA LYS A 352 29.40 12.60 -6.02
C LYS A 352 28.92 12.20 -7.39
N TRP A 353 29.63 12.54 -8.45
CA TRP A 353 29.28 12.21 -9.82
C TRP A 353 30.53 11.93 -10.65
N GLN A 354 30.48 10.88 -11.47
CA GLN A 354 31.53 10.55 -12.41
C GLN A 354 30.89 10.26 -13.76
N THR A 355 31.41 10.91 -14.81
CA THR A 355 30.92 10.81 -16.19
C THR A 355 32.12 10.69 -17.12
N SER A 356 31.96 10.02 -18.26
CA SER A 356 33.05 9.84 -19.24
C SER A 356 33.39 11.13 -19.99
N GLY A 357 32.46 12.10 -20.00
CA GLY A 357 32.64 13.40 -20.64
C GLY A 357 32.96 14.52 -19.65
N MET A 358 32.75 15.76 -20.09
CA MET A 358 32.84 16.92 -19.21
C MET A 358 31.60 17.00 -18.33
N PHE A 359 31.78 16.96 -17.01
CA PHE A 359 30.70 17.17 -16.06
C PHE A 359 30.19 18.61 -16.14
N ARG A 360 28.90 18.82 -16.39
CA ARG A 360 28.29 20.15 -16.54
C ARG A 360 27.03 20.28 -15.68
N PRO A 361 27.16 20.37 -14.35
CA PRO A 361 26.00 20.44 -13.48
C PRO A 361 25.20 21.73 -13.67
N PHE A 362 23.89 21.57 -13.63
CA PHE A 362 22.90 22.62 -13.44
C PHE A 362 21.80 22.13 -12.49
N VAL A 363 21.00 23.06 -11.97
CA VAL A 363 19.87 22.73 -11.10
C VAL A 363 18.58 23.09 -11.81
N GLU A 364 17.71 22.09 -11.94
CA GLU A 364 16.33 22.26 -12.36
C GLU A 364 15.44 22.42 -11.13
N ILE A 365 14.72 23.54 -11.05
CA ILE A 365 13.77 23.83 -9.97
C ILE A 365 12.37 23.74 -10.53
N THR A 366 11.55 22.89 -9.92
CA THR A 366 10.14 22.72 -10.30
C THR A 366 9.23 22.95 -9.10
N MET A 367 8.23 23.80 -9.27
CA MET A 367 7.15 23.99 -8.32
C MET A 367 6.06 22.94 -8.59
N ILE A 368 5.67 22.21 -7.55
CA ILE A 368 4.69 21.13 -7.60
C ILE A 368 3.55 21.46 -6.65
N GLY A 369 2.32 21.35 -7.14
CA GLY A 369 1.09 21.60 -6.39
C GLY A 369 -0.10 21.81 -7.32
N PRO A 370 -1.31 22.03 -6.77
CA PRO A 370 -2.53 22.22 -7.55
C PRO A 370 -2.55 23.56 -8.31
N HIS A 371 -3.32 23.62 -9.39
CA HIS A 371 -3.66 24.85 -10.14
C HIS A 371 -2.44 25.55 -10.77
N LEU A 372 -1.53 24.76 -11.33
CA LEU A 372 -0.31 25.22 -12.01
C LEU A 372 -0.32 24.92 -13.52
N SER A 373 -1.47 24.55 -14.10
CA SER A 373 -1.59 24.18 -15.52
C SER A 373 -1.23 25.32 -16.47
N ASP A 374 -1.63 26.54 -16.12
CA ASP A 374 -1.46 27.79 -16.88
C ASP A 374 -0.24 28.61 -16.44
N LYS A 375 0.56 28.09 -15.49
CA LYS A 375 1.66 28.82 -14.86
C LYS A 375 3.01 28.22 -15.18
N LYS A 376 4.02 29.08 -15.27
CA LYS A 376 5.41 28.64 -15.40
C LYS A 376 5.87 27.99 -14.09
N ARG A 377 5.99 26.67 -14.11
CA ARG A 377 6.33 25.83 -12.95
C ARG A 377 7.76 25.31 -12.93
N LYS A 378 8.54 25.55 -13.99
CA LYS A 378 9.88 24.97 -14.17
C LYS A 378 10.91 26.02 -14.60
N PHE A 379 12.07 25.99 -13.94
CA PHE A 379 13.23 26.81 -14.27
C PHE A 379 14.52 25.98 -14.15
N GLN A 380 15.59 26.44 -14.79
CA GLN A 380 16.90 25.82 -14.75
C GLN A 380 17.97 26.91 -14.60
N THR A 381 18.99 26.63 -13.80
CA THR A 381 20.19 27.48 -13.72
C THR A 381 21.06 27.32 -14.96
N LYS A 382 22.00 28.24 -15.17
CA LYS A 382 23.08 28.02 -16.13
C LYS A 382 23.98 26.86 -15.66
N SER A 383 24.42 26.02 -16.59
CA SER A 383 25.36 24.95 -16.29
C SER A 383 26.75 25.49 -15.94
N LYS A 384 27.46 24.82 -15.04
CA LYS A 384 28.87 25.11 -14.71
C LYS A 384 29.75 23.99 -15.21
N ASN A 385 30.92 24.32 -15.77
CA ASN A 385 31.83 23.32 -16.30
C ASN A 385 32.71 22.74 -15.19
N ASN A 386 32.81 21.41 -15.16
CA ASN A 386 33.75 20.62 -14.39
C ASN A 386 33.82 21.00 -12.90
N SER A 387 32.65 21.17 -12.26
CA SER A 387 32.55 21.65 -10.89
C SER A 387 31.70 20.72 -10.04
N TRP A 388 32.27 20.17 -8.96
CA TRP A 388 31.56 19.31 -8.01
C TRP A 388 30.89 20.09 -6.87
N SER A 389 31.18 21.40 -6.78
CA SER A 389 30.56 22.34 -5.84
C SER A 389 30.22 23.66 -6.55
N PRO A 390 29.32 23.63 -7.57
CA PRO A 390 29.01 24.81 -8.37
C PRO A 390 28.22 25.85 -7.58
N LYS A 391 28.56 27.14 -7.78
CA LYS A 391 27.78 28.28 -7.30
C LYS A 391 26.98 28.90 -8.44
N PHE A 392 25.67 29.00 -8.28
CA PHE A 392 24.76 29.54 -9.30
C PHE A 392 24.34 30.96 -8.97
N ASN A 393 23.81 31.19 -7.75
CA ASN A 393 23.24 32.46 -7.31
C ASN A 393 22.17 33.02 -8.25
N GLU A 394 21.29 32.14 -8.74
CA GLU A 394 20.21 32.50 -9.67
C GLU A 394 18.86 32.43 -8.95
N SER A 395 18.01 33.44 -9.13
CA SER A 395 16.68 33.54 -8.50
C SER A 395 15.56 33.31 -9.51
N PHE A 396 14.58 32.52 -9.10
CA PHE A 396 13.38 32.20 -9.88
C PHE A 396 12.12 32.55 -9.09
N HIS A 397 11.07 32.92 -9.81
CA HIS A 397 9.81 33.34 -9.21
C HIS A 397 8.66 32.48 -9.72
N PHE A 398 7.87 31.96 -8.79
CA PHE A 398 6.68 31.17 -9.04
C PHE A 398 5.46 31.92 -8.54
N ILE A 399 4.40 31.94 -9.33
CA ILE A 399 3.10 32.50 -8.97
C ILE A 399 2.17 31.30 -8.73
N LEU A 400 1.56 31.20 -7.54
CA LEU A 400 0.72 30.06 -7.15
C LEU A 400 -0.78 30.38 -7.23
N GLY A 401 -1.17 31.66 -7.20
CA GLY A 401 -2.57 32.09 -7.10
C GLY A 401 -3.04 32.25 -5.65
N ASN A 402 -4.35 32.29 -5.42
CA ASN A 402 -4.95 32.54 -4.11
C ASN A 402 -5.85 31.39 -3.58
N GLN A 403 -6.01 30.30 -4.35
CA GLN A 403 -6.94 29.20 -4.04
C GLN A 403 -6.44 28.36 -2.85
N ASP A 404 -5.28 27.71 -2.98
CA ASP A 404 -4.71 26.83 -1.93
C ASP A 404 -3.55 27.46 -1.17
N GLY A 405 -3.41 27.11 0.11
CA GLY A 405 -2.30 27.52 0.97
C GLY A 405 -0.96 26.91 0.57
N PHE A 406 0.13 27.48 1.10
CA PHE A 406 1.50 27.03 0.78
C PHE A 406 1.72 25.55 1.15
N GLU A 407 1.03 25.01 2.15
CA GLU A 407 1.08 23.60 2.55
C GLU A 407 0.73 22.60 1.46
N CYS A 408 0.03 23.05 0.41
CA CYS A 408 -0.34 22.24 -0.74
C CYS A 408 0.75 22.19 -1.83
N TYR A 409 1.88 22.88 -1.61
CA TYR A 409 2.95 23.04 -2.58
C TYR A 409 4.31 22.60 -2.05
N GLU A 410 5.16 22.17 -2.97
CA GLU A 410 6.56 21.81 -2.70
C GLU A 410 7.47 22.20 -3.86
N VAL A 411 8.74 22.40 -3.54
CA VAL A 411 9.81 22.68 -4.50
C VAL A 411 10.63 21.43 -4.68
N GLN A 412 10.66 20.89 -5.89
CA GLN A 412 11.58 19.82 -6.28
C GLN A 412 12.80 20.43 -6.96
N ALA A 413 13.98 20.20 -6.40
CA ALA A 413 15.27 20.54 -6.97
C ALA A 413 15.95 19.29 -7.51
N CYS A 414 16.23 19.26 -8.81
CA CYS A 414 16.98 18.19 -9.44
C CYS A 414 18.33 18.72 -9.96
N VAL A 415 19.43 18.20 -9.41
CA VAL A 415 20.75 18.44 -9.97
C VAL A 415 20.94 17.49 -11.15
N LYS A 416 21.29 18.04 -12.31
CA LYS A 416 21.46 17.27 -13.55
C LYS A 416 22.80 17.58 -14.20
N ASP A 417 23.35 16.61 -14.91
CA ASP A 417 24.54 16.74 -15.75
C ASP A 417 24.12 16.96 -17.20
N TYR A 418 24.42 18.14 -17.74
CA TYR A 418 24.06 18.51 -19.10
C TYR A 418 24.80 17.65 -20.13
N CYS A 419 24.05 16.96 -21.00
CA CYS A 419 24.61 16.07 -22.00
C CYS A 419 24.32 16.58 -23.41
N PHE A 420 25.35 17.06 -24.12
CA PHE A 420 25.18 17.49 -25.51
C PHE A 420 24.70 16.33 -26.40
N GLY A 421 23.59 16.54 -27.11
CA GLY A 421 23.01 15.56 -28.04
C GLY A 421 22.39 14.31 -27.38
N ARG A 422 22.23 14.30 -26.05
CA ARG A 422 21.58 13.21 -25.30
C ARG A 422 20.66 13.79 -24.22
N ALA A 423 19.87 12.94 -23.56
CA ALA A 423 19.10 13.36 -22.40
C ALA A 423 20.04 13.71 -21.23
N ASP A 424 19.72 14.80 -20.52
CA ASP A 424 20.41 15.18 -19.30
C ASP A 424 20.27 14.11 -18.22
N ARG A 425 21.33 13.93 -17.43
CA ARG A 425 21.41 12.85 -16.46
C ARG A 425 21.14 13.34 -15.06
N VAL A 426 20.30 12.64 -14.31
CA VAL A 426 20.00 12.98 -12.91
C VAL A 426 21.19 12.65 -12.04
N VAL A 427 21.77 13.66 -11.39
CA VAL A 427 22.83 13.52 -10.39
C VAL A 427 22.23 13.27 -9.01
N GLY A 428 21.13 13.95 -8.69
CA GLY A 428 20.42 13.79 -7.42
C GLY A 428 19.25 14.74 -7.27
N LEU A 429 18.34 14.41 -6.36
CA LEU A 429 17.05 15.06 -6.16
C LEU A 429 16.89 15.52 -4.71
N ALA A 430 16.26 16.67 -4.50
CA ALA A 430 15.79 17.12 -3.20
C ALA A 430 14.35 17.65 -3.32
N VAL A 431 13.56 17.51 -2.27
CA VAL A 431 12.21 18.07 -2.19
C VAL A 431 12.11 18.89 -0.92
N VAL A 432 11.63 20.12 -1.03
CA VAL A 432 11.40 21.03 0.08
C VAL A 432 9.92 21.38 0.11
N GLN A 433 9.23 21.00 1.18
CA GLN A 433 7.79 21.25 1.30
C GLN A 433 7.59 22.64 1.87
N LEU A 434 6.72 23.44 1.24
CA LEU A 434 6.56 24.84 1.67
C LEU A 434 5.90 24.94 3.05
N ARG A 435 5.17 23.90 3.50
CA ARG A 435 4.68 23.79 4.88
C ARG A 435 5.78 23.89 5.93
N ASP A 436 6.99 23.41 5.65
CA ASP A 436 8.08 23.42 6.62
C ASP A 436 8.73 24.82 6.73
N ILE A 437 8.35 25.73 5.83
CA ILE A 437 8.92 27.08 5.70
C ILE A 437 7.91 28.16 6.05
N MET A 438 6.60 27.86 5.97
CA MET A 438 5.54 28.87 6.08
C MET A 438 5.63 29.76 7.32
N GLU A 439 6.02 29.22 8.47
CA GLU A 439 6.14 29.96 9.73
C GLU A 439 7.28 30.99 9.71
N ARG A 440 8.33 30.73 8.91
CA ARG A 440 9.52 31.57 8.83
C ARG A 440 9.39 32.64 7.76
N GLY A 441 8.61 32.39 6.71
CA GLY A 441 8.43 33.25 5.54
C GLY A 441 9.67 33.36 4.63
N ASN A 442 10.88 33.27 5.17
CA ASN A 442 12.14 33.24 4.44
C ASN A 442 13.14 32.32 5.15
N CYS A 443 13.79 31.41 4.41
CA CYS A 443 14.85 30.58 4.95
C CYS A 443 15.85 30.09 3.90
N ALA A 444 17.07 29.80 4.35
CA ALA A 444 18.03 29.02 3.58
C ALA A 444 17.91 27.53 3.93
N CYS A 445 17.75 26.69 2.91
CA CYS A 445 17.59 25.26 2.99
C CYS A 445 18.84 24.56 2.47
N TRP A 446 19.45 23.71 3.29
CA TRP A 446 20.56 22.85 2.92
C TRP A 446 20.03 21.44 2.77
N CYS A 447 19.90 20.98 1.53
CA CYS A 447 19.11 19.82 1.17
C CYS A 447 20.01 18.69 0.63
N PRO A 448 20.27 17.64 1.42
CA PRO A 448 21.01 16.48 0.94
C PRO A 448 20.28 15.83 -0.23
N LEU A 449 21.03 15.51 -1.29
CA LEU A 449 20.47 14.91 -2.50
C LEU A 449 20.21 13.42 -2.29
N GLY A 450 19.06 12.95 -2.73
CA GLY A 450 18.69 11.54 -2.84
C GLY A 450 18.81 11.04 -4.27
N GLN A 451 18.88 9.71 -4.42
CA GLN A 451 18.96 9.07 -5.74
C GLN A 451 17.61 9.02 -6.47
N ARG A 452 16.50 9.00 -5.73
CA ARG A 452 15.12 8.91 -6.23
C ARG A 452 14.16 9.51 -5.20
N ILE A 453 12.92 9.74 -5.62
CA ILE A 453 11.80 10.04 -4.71
C ILE A 453 11.20 8.73 -4.19
N TYR A 454 10.97 8.66 -2.88
CA TYR A 454 10.24 7.58 -2.22
C TYR A 454 8.82 8.05 -1.89
N MET A 455 7.88 7.11 -1.89
CA MET A 455 6.46 7.36 -1.65
C MET A 455 5.89 6.24 -0.81
N ASP A 456 4.89 6.55 0.01
CA ASP A 456 4.07 5.55 0.67
C ASP A 456 2.97 5.00 -0.26
N ASP A 457 2.12 4.12 0.25
CA ASP A 457 1.02 3.50 -0.51
C ASP A 457 0.02 4.52 -1.06
N THR A 458 -0.22 5.63 -0.36
CA THR A 458 -1.09 6.72 -0.82
C THR A 458 -0.46 7.44 -1.99
N GLY A 459 0.83 7.78 -1.89
CA GLY A 459 1.59 8.42 -2.95
C GLY A 459 1.70 7.54 -4.21
N LEU A 460 1.92 6.24 -4.02
CA LEU A 460 1.94 5.26 -5.12
C LEU A 460 0.58 5.12 -5.80
N THR A 461 -0.51 5.15 -5.03
CA THR A 461 -1.87 5.11 -5.56
C THR A 461 -2.17 6.35 -6.41
N ALA A 462 -1.86 7.55 -5.89
CA ALA A 462 -2.02 8.79 -6.63
C ALA A 462 -1.20 8.79 -7.93
N MET A 463 0.07 8.35 -7.87
CA MET A 463 0.92 8.19 -9.06
C MET A 463 0.33 7.22 -10.08
N ARG A 464 -0.26 6.10 -9.64
CA ARG A 464 -0.89 5.12 -10.53
C ARG A 464 -2.09 5.71 -11.26
N ILE A 465 -2.95 6.45 -10.55
CA ILE A 465 -4.12 7.11 -11.15
C ILE A 465 -3.68 8.21 -12.12
N LEU A 466 -2.71 9.04 -11.71
CA LEU A 466 -2.17 10.11 -12.57
C LEU A 466 -1.49 9.55 -13.82
N SER A 467 -0.77 8.42 -13.73
CA SER A 467 -0.07 7.81 -14.87
C SER A 467 -1.01 7.35 -15.99
N GLN A 468 -2.26 7.05 -15.65
CA GLN A 468 -3.27 6.63 -16.61
C GLN A 468 -3.93 7.84 -17.32
N ARG A 469 -3.74 9.08 -16.84
CA ARG A 469 -4.27 10.31 -17.46
C ARG A 469 -3.39 10.77 -18.63
N SER A 470 -3.31 9.94 -19.66
CA SER A 470 -2.48 10.17 -20.85
C SER A 470 -2.88 11.37 -21.71
N ASN A 471 -4.00 12.04 -21.41
CA ASN A 471 -4.43 13.28 -22.07
C ASN A 471 -4.18 14.53 -21.22
N ASP A 472 -3.66 14.38 -20.00
CA ASP A 472 -3.40 15.49 -19.07
C ASP A 472 -1.88 15.73 -18.95
N ASP A 473 -1.41 16.84 -19.50
CA ASP A 473 0.01 17.16 -19.51
C ASP A 473 0.58 17.51 -18.13
N VAL A 474 -0.26 17.99 -17.20
CA VAL A 474 0.14 18.21 -15.80
C VAL A 474 0.37 16.86 -15.12
N ALA A 475 -0.55 15.92 -15.30
CA ALA A 475 -0.42 14.56 -14.76
C ALA A 475 0.82 13.84 -15.32
N LYS A 476 1.04 13.91 -16.65
CA LYS A 476 2.25 13.33 -17.29
C LYS A 476 3.54 13.91 -16.72
N GLU A 477 3.62 15.24 -16.61
CA GLU A 477 4.83 15.88 -16.11
C GLU A 477 5.07 15.53 -14.64
N PHE A 478 4.01 15.54 -13.82
CA PHE A 478 4.08 15.13 -12.42
C PHE A 478 4.62 13.71 -12.28
N VAL A 479 4.06 12.75 -13.02
CA VAL A 479 4.50 11.35 -13.02
C VAL A 479 5.96 11.26 -13.46
N ARG A 480 6.33 11.96 -14.54
CA ARG A 480 7.73 11.99 -15.02
C ARG A 480 8.69 12.49 -13.95
N LEU A 481 8.37 13.62 -13.28
CA LEU A 481 9.21 14.24 -12.26
C LEU A 481 9.39 13.35 -11.02
N LYS A 482 8.31 12.69 -10.60
CA LYS A 482 8.30 11.83 -9.42
C LYS A 482 8.92 10.45 -9.67
N SER A 483 9.05 10.06 -10.93
CA SER A 483 9.74 8.84 -11.36
C SER A 483 11.20 9.05 -11.77
N GLU A 484 11.73 10.28 -11.72
CA GLU A 484 13.15 10.54 -12.00
C GLU A 484 14.05 9.77 -11.00
N THR A 485 15.09 9.13 -11.53
CA THR A 485 16.09 8.41 -10.73
C THR A 485 17.48 8.69 -11.25
N ARG A 486 18.43 8.75 -10.33
CA ARG A 486 19.86 8.71 -10.61
C ARG A 486 20.24 7.34 -11.20
N SER A 487 21.07 7.33 -12.25
CA SER A 487 21.60 6.10 -12.84
C SER A 487 22.53 5.35 -11.88
N ALA A 488 22.47 4.02 -11.85
CA ALA A 488 23.33 3.17 -11.02
C ALA A 488 24.71 2.89 -11.66
N GLU A 489 24.80 2.99 -12.99
CA GLU A 489 26.03 2.74 -13.75
C GLU A 489 27.04 3.89 -13.63
N GLU A 490 26.56 5.08 -13.22
CA GLU A 490 27.32 6.32 -13.24
C GLU A 490 27.39 6.93 -11.82
N GLY A 491 28.61 7.10 -11.32
CA GLY A 491 28.88 7.52 -9.94
C GLY A 491 29.46 6.45 -9.02
N ARG A 492 30.19 5.47 -9.57
CA ARG A 492 31.26 4.79 -8.83
C ARG A 492 32.43 5.74 -8.61
#